data_AF-A0A537HGK4-F1
#
_entry.id   AF-A0A537HGK4-F1
#
_cell.length_a   1.000
_cell.length_b   1.000
_cell.length_c   1.000
_cell.angle_alpha   90.00
_cell.angle_beta   90.00
_cell.angle_gamma   90.00
#
_symmetry.space_group_name_H-M   'P 1'
#
loop_
_entity.id
_entity.type
_entity.pdbx_description
1 polymer ?
#
loop_
_entity_poly.entity_id
_entity_poly.type
_entity_poly.pdbx_seq_one_letter_code
_entity_poly.pdbx_strand_id
1 'polypeptide(L)'
;MEIQQIPKVPQGEFRYQRSYTKPGVHPYDAVKWEIRDAVITDHKGQTIFEQKNVEVPSFWSQTATNIVASKYFRGRLGTPGRESSVKQLIGRVAGTIARWGKKGNYFLDEEEAETFESELTHILLHQMAAFNSPVWFNVGVEDRPQCSACQPYDAMISTPYGMTPIGDIVSRNLLGLPVYDSKGITLVTGVKQNGVKKVYRITVSNGVAVDVTGDHVVLTSSKRRTVGTWQRVDELKIGTKLQLHAHKGIVASRPLFDGSLHDSVSEDEAALAGWLQSDGFVGQYPSGTNKSLTLEFETANNQEYDFVLGRVGKVFQNAHYNVTPVRVQSQDVNYRRVRMYGETLSPFVTKYNLLDRGTAMQAPRNLVAASKEVIIEYLRSLFQAEGYVTMSTSSNSSHVGFAVISRSLARDVQRLLLCLGIYSRLCMKKEKRPDRYDLWEVDISIKSERKRFSELIGFISSRKQERLQESL
;
A
#
# COMPACT_ATOMS: atom_id res chain seq x y z
N MET A 1 -18.40 12.82 15.41
CA MET A 1 -18.55 11.48 16.02
C MET A 1 -17.95 11.55 17.41
N GLU A 2 -18.79 11.56 18.45
CA GLU A 2 -18.31 11.29 19.80
C GLU A 2 -17.64 9.92 19.80
N ILE A 3 -16.39 9.89 20.24
CA ILE A 3 -15.66 8.64 20.43
C ILE A 3 -16.38 7.95 21.59
N GLN A 4 -17.32 7.07 21.29
CA GLN A 4 -17.79 6.10 22.27
C GLN A 4 -16.58 5.23 22.59
N GLN A 5 -15.88 5.61 23.66
CA GLN A 5 -14.92 4.78 24.36
C GLN A 5 -15.62 3.42 24.54
N ILE A 6 -14.98 2.34 24.06
CA ILE A 6 -15.48 0.99 24.32
C ILE A 6 -15.83 0.96 25.80
N PRO A 7 -17.10 0.71 26.18
CA PRO A 7 -17.49 0.75 27.57
C PRO A 7 -16.51 -0.13 28.31
N LYS A 8 -15.76 0.47 29.25
CA LYS A 8 -14.95 -0.31 30.17
C LYS A 8 -15.93 -1.27 30.81
N VAL A 9 -15.72 -2.57 30.59
CA VAL A 9 -16.45 -3.60 31.33
C VAL A 9 -16.46 -3.14 32.80
N PRO A 10 -17.62 -3.08 33.46
CA PRO A 10 -17.69 -2.68 34.85
C PRO A 10 -16.59 -3.41 35.64
N GLN A 11 -15.76 -2.65 36.34
CA GLN A 11 -14.66 -3.21 37.12
C GLN A 11 -15.28 -4.15 38.17
N GLY A 12 -15.11 -5.47 37.99
CA GLY A 12 -15.52 -6.44 39.01
C GLY A 12 -16.50 -7.56 38.62
N GLU A 13 -16.88 -7.77 37.35
CA GLU A 13 -17.70 -8.97 37.05
C GLU A 13 -16.90 -10.27 36.96
N PHE A 14 -15.58 -10.21 36.70
CA PHE A 14 -14.75 -11.40 36.55
C PHE A 14 -13.36 -11.18 37.17
N ARG A 15 -12.97 -12.07 38.08
CA ARG A 15 -11.61 -12.16 38.63
C ARG A 15 -10.87 -13.31 37.95
N TYR A 16 -9.69 -13.07 37.40
CA TYR A 16 -8.83 -14.13 36.85
C TYR A 16 -8.56 -15.18 37.93
N GLN A 17 -8.98 -16.41 37.65
CA GLN A 17 -8.75 -17.55 38.54
C GLN A 17 -7.48 -18.30 38.13
N ARG A 18 -6.71 -18.73 39.13
CA ARG A 18 -5.59 -19.66 38.92
C ARG A 18 -6.15 -21.00 38.49
N SER A 19 -5.67 -21.51 37.35
CA SER A 19 -6.03 -22.83 36.82
C SER A 19 -4.85 -23.78 36.85
N TYR A 20 -3.64 -23.27 36.55
CA TYR A 20 -2.44 -24.09 36.43
C TYR A 20 -1.38 -23.81 37.50
N THR A 21 -1.43 -22.64 38.14
CA THR A 21 -0.42 -22.18 39.10
C THR A 21 -0.92 -22.23 40.55
N LYS A 22 0.03 -22.20 41.50
CA LYS A 22 -0.26 -22.17 42.94
C LYS A 22 0.15 -20.80 43.52
N PRO A 23 -0.64 -20.20 44.41
CA PRO A 23 -0.23 -19.00 45.13
C PRO A 23 1.13 -19.19 45.83
N GLY A 24 2.00 -18.19 45.74
CA GLY A 24 3.32 -18.20 46.37
C GLY A 24 4.38 -19.10 45.71
N VAL A 25 4.05 -19.81 44.63
CA VAL A 25 5.02 -20.64 43.87
C VAL A 25 5.18 -20.09 42.47
N HIS A 26 6.38 -19.62 42.11
CA HIS A 26 6.64 -19.15 40.76
C HIS A 26 6.63 -20.34 39.78
N PRO A 27 6.03 -20.23 38.57
CA PRO A 27 5.96 -21.35 37.63
C PRO A 27 7.32 -21.97 37.26
N TYR A 28 8.39 -21.17 37.29
CA TYR A 28 9.76 -21.68 37.05
C TYR A 28 10.29 -22.57 38.17
N ASP A 29 9.80 -22.44 39.40
CA ASP A 29 10.23 -23.24 40.55
C ASP A 29 9.50 -24.59 40.61
N ALA A 30 8.41 -24.73 39.85
CA ALA A 30 7.62 -25.95 39.77
C ALA A 30 8.20 -26.99 38.78
N VAL A 31 9.31 -26.68 38.09
CA VAL A 31 9.87 -27.56 37.05
C VAL A 31 11.38 -27.73 37.20
N LYS A 32 11.90 -28.84 36.68
CA LYS A 32 13.34 -29.10 36.59
C LYS A 32 13.94 -28.41 35.37
N TRP A 33 15.11 -27.80 35.55
CA TRP A 33 15.86 -27.12 34.49
C TRP A 33 17.13 -27.88 34.14
N GLU A 34 17.56 -27.76 32.88
CA GLU A 34 18.78 -28.37 32.36
C GLU A 34 19.51 -27.38 31.44
N ILE A 35 20.83 -27.54 31.37
CA ILE A 35 21.69 -26.79 30.46
C ILE A 35 21.97 -27.67 29.24
N ARG A 36 21.72 -27.15 28.04
CA ARG A 36 21.95 -27.85 26.77
C ARG A 36 22.59 -26.93 25.75
N ASP A 37 23.31 -27.51 24.81
CA ASP A 37 23.78 -26.75 23.64
C ASP A 37 22.71 -26.78 22.54
N ALA A 38 22.44 -25.63 21.93
CA ALA A 38 21.53 -25.49 20.81
C ALA A 38 22.33 -25.54 19.51
N VAL A 39 22.21 -26.63 18.75
CA VAL A 39 22.97 -26.89 17.52
C VAL A 39 22.02 -27.21 16.38
N ILE A 40 22.11 -26.46 15.28
CA ILE A 40 21.35 -26.72 14.05
C ILE A 40 22.32 -27.07 12.95
N THR A 41 22.10 -28.21 12.29
CA THR A 41 22.88 -28.69 11.14
C THR A 41 22.06 -28.64 9.86
N ASP A 42 22.73 -28.51 8.71
CA ASP A 42 22.10 -28.66 7.40
C ASP A 42 21.94 -30.14 6.99
N HIS A 43 21.40 -30.38 5.79
CA HIS A 43 21.20 -31.71 5.21
C HIS A 43 22.51 -32.48 4.92
N LYS A 44 23.67 -31.82 5.02
CA LYS A 44 25.01 -32.40 4.85
C LYS A 44 25.71 -32.61 6.20
N GLY A 45 25.05 -32.31 7.32
CA GLY A 45 25.62 -32.41 8.66
C GLY A 45 26.52 -31.24 9.07
N GLN A 46 26.58 -30.16 8.28
CA GLN A 46 27.35 -28.97 8.64
C GLN A 46 26.56 -28.11 9.63
N THR A 47 27.20 -27.68 10.72
CA THR A 47 26.59 -26.78 11.71
C THR A 47 26.36 -25.39 11.12
N ILE A 48 25.11 -24.93 11.10
CA ILE A 48 24.69 -23.62 10.61
C ILE A 48 24.35 -22.63 11.74
N PHE A 49 24.11 -23.13 12.95
CA PHE A 49 23.91 -22.33 14.16
C PHE A 49 24.36 -23.13 15.38
N GLU A 50 25.05 -22.46 16.30
CA GLU A 50 25.42 -23.00 17.60
C GLU A 50 25.27 -21.92 18.67
N GLN A 51 24.63 -22.27 19.78
CA GLN A 51 24.67 -21.50 21.02
C GLN A 51 24.82 -22.47 22.20
N LYS A 52 25.92 -22.33 22.95
CA LYS A 52 26.23 -23.20 24.09
C LYS A 52 25.55 -22.74 25.37
N ASN A 53 25.42 -23.65 26.32
CA ASN A 53 24.95 -23.40 27.69
C ASN A 53 23.58 -22.72 27.75
N VAL A 54 22.61 -23.22 26.99
CA VAL A 54 21.23 -22.75 26.98
C VAL A 54 20.43 -23.42 28.10
N GLU A 55 19.86 -22.63 29.01
CA GLU A 55 19.01 -23.10 30.11
C GLU A 55 17.56 -23.28 29.63
N VAL A 56 17.07 -24.52 29.68
CA VAL A 56 15.72 -24.93 29.25
C VAL A 56 15.07 -25.85 30.27
N PRO A 57 13.73 -25.97 30.30
CA PRO A 57 13.07 -26.99 31.10
C PRO A 57 13.45 -28.39 30.63
N SER A 58 13.64 -29.33 31.55
CA SER A 58 14.10 -30.69 31.23
C SER A 58 13.16 -31.43 30.26
N PHE A 59 11.86 -31.09 30.28
CA PHE A 59 10.85 -31.70 29.41
C PHE A 59 10.77 -31.07 28.01
N TRP A 60 11.49 -29.98 27.71
CA TRP A 60 11.54 -29.45 26.36
C TRP A 60 12.37 -30.36 25.45
N SER A 61 11.98 -30.47 24.17
CA SER A 61 12.79 -31.22 23.20
C SER A 61 14.04 -30.46 22.78
N GLN A 62 15.03 -31.18 22.23
CA GLN A 62 16.20 -30.55 21.60
C GLN A 62 15.78 -29.65 20.43
N THR A 63 14.78 -30.06 19.65
CA THR A 63 14.23 -29.24 18.55
C THR A 63 13.64 -27.94 19.07
N ALA A 64 12.88 -27.96 20.16
CA ALA A 64 12.38 -26.74 20.78
C ALA A 64 13.56 -25.84 21.17
N THR A 65 14.51 -26.37 21.95
CA THR A 65 15.74 -25.68 22.38
C THR A 65 16.44 -24.97 21.21
N ASN A 66 16.67 -25.70 20.11
CA ASN A 66 17.29 -25.18 18.90
C ASN A 66 16.50 -24.01 18.28
N ILE A 67 15.18 -24.16 18.16
CA ILE A 67 14.31 -23.13 17.57
C ILE A 67 14.34 -21.86 18.43
N VAL A 68 14.20 -21.99 19.75
CA VAL A 68 14.06 -20.82 20.62
C VAL A 68 15.37 -20.05 20.72
N ALA A 69 16.48 -20.78 20.84
CA ALA A 69 17.81 -20.19 20.82
C ALA A 69 18.10 -19.51 19.48
N SER A 70 17.86 -20.17 18.34
CA SER A 70 18.19 -19.58 17.04
C SER A 70 17.30 -18.40 16.63
N LYS A 71 16.01 -18.44 16.99
CA LYS A 71 15.03 -17.46 16.51
C LYS A 71 14.66 -16.38 17.51
N TYR A 72 14.46 -16.73 18.78
CA TYR A 72 13.72 -15.87 19.71
C TYR A 72 14.57 -15.27 20.82
N PHE A 73 15.70 -15.89 21.14
CA PHE A 73 16.66 -15.30 22.07
C PHE A 73 17.20 -13.98 21.54
N ARG A 74 17.16 -12.96 22.39
CA ARG A 74 17.61 -11.60 22.10
C ARG A 74 19.11 -11.44 22.35
N GLY A 75 19.73 -10.47 21.69
CA GLY A 75 21.16 -10.18 21.80
C GLY A 75 22.00 -10.88 20.74
N ARG A 76 23.22 -10.39 20.50
CA ARG A 76 24.15 -10.93 19.49
C ARG A 76 24.86 -12.16 20.07
N LEU A 77 24.96 -13.25 19.30
CA LEU A 77 25.73 -14.44 19.71
C LEU A 77 27.15 -14.06 20.14
N GLY A 78 27.62 -14.68 21.22
CA GLY A 78 28.95 -14.43 21.80
C GLY A 78 29.06 -13.13 22.61
N THR A 79 27.99 -12.37 22.79
CA THR A 79 27.99 -11.16 23.65
C THR A 79 27.34 -11.44 25.01
N PRO A 80 27.72 -10.74 26.09
CA PRO A 80 27.10 -10.89 27.40
C PRO A 80 25.60 -10.57 27.41
N GLY A 81 25.13 -9.74 26.48
CA GLY A 81 23.71 -9.38 26.35
C GLY A 81 22.85 -10.40 25.59
N ARG A 82 23.39 -11.57 25.26
CA ARG A 82 22.65 -12.66 24.61
C ARG A 82 21.82 -13.41 25.65
N GLU A 83 20.52 -13.50 25.43
CA GLU A 83 19.66 -14.40 26.20
C GLU A 83 20.15 -15.84 26.04
N SER A 84 20.26 -16.53 27.17
CA SER A 84 20.72 -17.91 27.27
C SER A 84 19.74 -18.78 28.05
N SER A 85 18.61 -18.24 28.50
CA SER A 85 17.60 -18.98 29.26
C SER A 85 16.20 -18.72 28.73
N VAL A 86 15.38 -19.77 28.67
CA VAL A 86 13.95 -19.65 28.39
C VAL A 86 13.22 -18.79 29.43
N LYS A 87 13.72 -18.74 30.67
CA LYS A 87 13.19 -17.84 31.72
C LYS A 87 13.26 -16.38 31.28
N GLN A 88 14.37 -15.99 30.66
CA GLN A 88 14.57 -14.61 30.19
C GLN A 88 13.57 -14.27 29.08
N LEU A 89 13.41 -15.16 28.09
CA LEU A 89 12.47 -14.97 26.99
C LEU A 89 11.01 -14.88 27.48
N ILE A 90 10.56 -15.87 28.27
CA ILE A 90 9.17 -15.92 28.73
C ILE A 90 8.91 -14.77 29.70
N GLY A 91 9.80 -14.53 30.67
CA GLY A 91 9.64 -13.45 31.65
C GLY A 91 9.61 -12.08 30.98
N ARG A 92 10.44 -11.85 29.96
CA ARG A 92 10.40 -10.62 29.16
C ARG A 92 9.04 -10.39 28.51
N VAL A 93 8.44 -11.42 27.92
CA VAL A 93 7.14 -11.31 27.23
C VAL A 93 5.98 -11.24 28.22
N ALA A 94 5.83 -12.24 29.08
CA ALA A 94 4.71 -12.35 30.02
C ALA A 94 4.70 -11.17 31.02
N GLY A 95 5.85 -10.85 31.62
CA GLY A 95 5.96 -9.74 32.57
C GLY A 95 5.74 -8.37 31.92
N THR A 96 6.09 -8.19 30.65
CA THR A 96 5.76 -6.95 29.93
C THR A 96 4.26 -6.82 29.66
N ILE A 97 3.60 -7.90 29.24
CA ILE A 97 2.15 -7.91 29.02
C ILE A 97 1.41 -7.64 30.34
N ALA A 98 1.83 -8.28 31.44
CA ALA A 98 1.26 -8.05 32.77
C ALA A 98 1.45 -6.59 33.22
N ARG A 99 2.64 -6.01 33.05
CA ARG A 99 2.88 -4.57 33.33
C ARG A 99 1.98 -3.65 32.51
N TRP A 100 1.72 -3.95 31.25
CA TRP A 100 0.77 -3.17 30.44
C TRP A 100 -0.67 -3.33 30.92
N GLY A 101 -1.07 -4.54 31.31
CA GLY A 101 -2.38 -4.78 31.92
C GLY A 101 -2.57 -3.93 33.19
N LYS A 102 -1.57 -3.92 34.08
CA LYS A 102 -1.54 -3.05 35.28
C LYS A 102 -1.69 -1.58 34.91
N LYS A 103 -0.83 -1.08 34.01
CA LYS A 103 -0.87 0.32 33.56
C LYS A 103 -2.20 0.70 32.87
N GLY A 104 -2.83 -0.25 32.20
CA GLY A 104 -4.12 -0.08 31.53
C GLY A 104 -5.33 -0.25 32.44
N ASN A 105 -5.13 -0.52 33.74
CA ASN A 105 -6.17 -0.84 34.71
C ASN A 105 -7.07 -2.01 34.25
N TYR A 106 -6.46 -3.04 33.66
CA TYR A 106 -7.17 -4.28 33.26
C TYR A 106 -7.41 -5.25 34.42
N PHE A 107 -6.70 -5.05 35.54
CA PHE A 107 -6.80 -5.90 36.72
C PHE A 107 -7.51 -5.16 37.86
N LEU A 108 -8.24 -5.91 38.69
CA LEU A 108 -8.91 -5.47 39.91
C LEU A 108 -7.90 -5.02 40.96
N ASP A 109 -6.81 -5.78 41.11
CA ASP A 109 -5.76 -5.55 42.09
C ASP A 109 -4.42 -6.19 41.64
N GLU A 110 -3.40 -6.03 42.49
CA GLU A 110 -2.06 -6.55 42.23
C GLU A 110 -2.02 -8.10 42.24
N GLU A 111 -2.84 -8.73 43.09
CA GLU A 111 -2.94 -10.19 43.21
C GLU A 111 -3.46 -10.82 41.90
N GLU A 112 -4.45 -10.19 41.27
CA GLU A 112 -4.97 -10.64 39.99
C GLU A 112 -3.94 -10.48 38.87
N ALA A 113 -3.19 -9.38 38.88
CA ALA A 113 -2.16 -9.14 37.88
C ALA A 113 -0.99 -10.14 38.00
N GLU A 114 -0.58 -10.48 39.23
CA GLU A 114 0.39 -11.55 39.51
C GLU A 114 -0.14 -12.93 39.12
N THR A 115 -1.43 -13.16 39.35
CA THR A 115 -2.13 -14.38 38.91
C THR A 115 -2.08 -14.51 37.39
N PHE A 116 -2.42 -13.45 36.66
CA PHE A 116 -2.33 -13.42 35.21
C PHE A 116 -0.91 -13.69 34.69
N GLU A 117 0.10 -13.01 35.26
CA GLU A 117 1.50 -13.21 34.85
C GLU A 117 1.97 -14.65 35.09
N SER A 118 1.58 -15.23 36.23
CA SER A 118 1.91 -16.62 36.59
C SER A 118 1.26 -17.62 35.63
N GLU A 119 -0.04 -17.48 35.36
CA GLU A 119 -0.78 -18.36 34.46
C GLU A 119 -0.25 -18.25 33.02
N LEU A 120 0.00 -17.04 32.52
CA LEU A 120 0.59 -16.83 31.20
C LEU A 120 1.99 -17.44 31.11
N THR A 121 2.81 -17.25 32.14
CA THR A 121 4.15 -17.86 32.22
C THR A 121 4.06 -19.39 32.16
N HIS A 122 3.13 -20.00 32.91
CA HIS A 122 2.90 -21.45 32.88
C HIS A 122 2.49 -21.93 31.49
N ILE A 123 1.49 -21.28 30.87
CA ILE A 123 0.99 -21.62 29.53
C ILE A 123 2.13 -21.62 28.50
N LEU A 124 2.99 -20.61 28.53
CA LEU A 124 4.14 -20.49 27.62
C LEU A 124 5.24 -21.52 27.95
N LEU A 125 5.52 -21.75 29.23
CA LEU A 125 6.53 -22.70 29.70
C LEU A 125 6.20 -24.15 29.32
N HIS A 126 4.93 -24.52 29.47
CA HIS A 126 4.40 -25.85 29.14
C HIS A 126 3.96 -25.99 27.67
N GLN A 127 4.24 -24.97 26.84
CA GLN A 127 3.95 -24.97 25.40
C GLN A 127 2.47 -25.22 25.07
N MET A 128 1.56 -24.80 25.95
CA MET A 128 0.11 -24.96 25.79
C MET A 128 -0.47 -23.96 24.78
N ALA A 129 0.19 -22.80 24.64
CA ALA A 129 -0.05 -21.82 23.60
C ALA A 129 1.27 -21.11 23.25
N ALA A 130 1.30 -20.40 22.13
CA ALA A 130 2.43 -19.58 21.73
C ALA A 130 1.96 -18.29 21.04
N PHE A 131 2.65 -17.19 21.29
CA PHE A 131 2.44 -15.97 20.53
C PHE A 131 3.04 -16.07 19.12
N ASN A 132 2.62 -15.17 18.23
CA ASN A 132 3.25 -15.01 16.93
C ASN A 132 4.73 -14.54 17.07
N SER A 133 5.51 -14.68 16.01
CA SER A 133 6.95 -14.33 16.05
C SER A 133 7.23 -12.85 16.41
N PRO A 134 6.49 -11.85 15.89
CA PRO A 134 6.71 -10.45 16.29
C PRO A 134 6.62 -10.18 17.80
N VAL A 135 5.69 -10.85 18.48
CA VAL A 135 5.58 -10.73 19.95
C VAL A 135 6.85 -11.26 20.62
N TRP A 136 7.33 -12.45 20.23
CA TRP A 136 8.57 -13.02 20.77
C TRP A 136 9.79 -12.14 20.52
N PHE A 137 9.88 -11.53 19.33
CA PHE A 137 11.01 -10.66 18.95
C PHE A 137 11.06 -9.36 19.73
N ASN A 138 9.90 -8.73 19.96
CA ASN A 138 9.85 -7.31 20.29
C ASN A 138 9.34 -7.04 21.70
N VAL A 139 8.38 -7.82 22.22
CA VAL A 139 7.75 -7.50 23.52
C VAL A 139 8.79 -7.52 24.63
N GLY A 140 8.85 -6.45 25.42
CA GLY A 140 9.78 -6.30 26.55
C GLY A 140 11.22 -5.93 26.17
N VAL A 141 11.49 -5.61 24.90
CA VAL A 141 12.80 -5.12 24.43
C VAL A 141 12.87 -3.58 24.42
N GLU A 142 11.78 -2.93 24.02
CA GLU A 142 11.63 -1.47 23.95
C GLU A 142 10.34 -1.06 24.68
N ASP A 143 10.25 0.21 25.10
CA ASP A 143 9.08 0.72 25.85
C ASP A 143 7.75 0.61 25.11
N ARG A 144 7.78 0.65 23.77
CA ARG A 144 6.62 0.53 22.88
C ARG A 144 6.91 -0.50 21.78
N PRO A 145 6.96 -1.79 22.13
CA PRO A 145 7.43 -2.82 21.23
C PRO A 145 6.40 -3.15 20.17
N GLN A 146 6.90 -3.43 18.98
CA GLN A 146 6.08 -3.62 17.81
C GLN A 146 5.64 -5.08 17.69
N CYS A 147 4.36 -5.36 17.94
CA CYS A 147 3.84 -6.73 17.91
C CYS A 147 3.31 -7.14 16.52
N SER A 148 3.53 -6.32 15.48
CA SER A 148 3.04 -6.55 14.11
C SER A 148 3.90 -5.85 13.05
N ALA A 149 3.79 -6.21 11.78
CA ALA A 149 4.42 -5.48 10.67
C ALA A 149 3.66 -4.17 10.36
N CYS A 150 4.29 -3.13 9.80
CA CYS A 150 3.56 -1.90 9.43
C CYS A 150 4.00 -1.25 8.11
N GLN A 151 3.22 -0.26 7.67
CA GLN A 151 3.43 0.58 6.48
C GLN A 151 3.42 2.07 6.89
N PRO A 152 4.02 3.00 6.11
CA PRO A 152 3.94 4.43 6.41
C PRO A 152 2.50 4.95 6.27
N TYR A 153 2.22 6.12 6.87
CA TYR A 153 0.87 6.71 6.95
C TYR A 153 0.19 6.85 5.57
N ASP A 154 0.96 7.21 4.56
CA ASP A 154 0.52 7.45 3.19
C ASP A 154 0.43 6.17 2.33
N ALA A 155 0.77 5.00 2.90
CA ALA A 155 0.69 3.75 2.16
C ALA A 155 -0.76 3.45 1.76
N MET A 156 -0.96 3.26 0.46
CA MET A 156 -2.28 2.98 -0.11
C MET A 156 -2.68 1.52 0.11
N ILE A 157 -3.87 1.31 0.66
CA ILE A 157 -4.51 0.00 0.82
C ILE A 157 -5.58 -0.15 -0.25
N SER A 158 -5.53 -1.25 -1.00
CA SER A 158 -6.56 -1.57 -1.98
C SER A 158 -7.85 -2.00 -1.29
N THR A 159 -8.93 -1.25 -1.52
CA THR A 159 -10.28 -1.56 -1.04
C THR A 159 -11.22 -1.76 -2.23
N PRO A 160 -12.38 -2.40 -2.06
CA PRO A 160 -13.43 -2.42 -3.08
C PRO A 160 -13.95 -1.04 -3.48
N TYR A 161 -13.61 0.04 -2.78
CA TYR A 161 -14.16 1.38 -3.03
C TYR A 161 -13.16 2.37 -3.59
N GLY A 162 -11.92 1.92 -3.83
CA GLY A 162 -10.80 2.78 -4.20
C GLY A 162 -9.60 2.55 -3.28
N MET A 163 -8.46 3.16 -3.58
CA MET A 163 -7.33 3.08 -2.66
C MET A 163 -7.57 3.99 -1.46
N THR A 164 -7.35 3.47 -0.25
CA THR A 164 -7.45 4.26 0.99
C THR A 164 -6.09 4.28 1.69
N PRO A 165 -5.54 5.44 2.06
CA PRO A 165 -4.33 5.51 2.88
C PRO A 165 -4.52 4.76 4.20
N ILE A 166 -3.55 3.93 4.59
CA ILE A 166 -3.59 3.21 5.86
C ILE A 166 -3.70 4.17 7.05
N GLY A 167 -3.11 5.37 6.93
CA GLY A 167 -3.21 6.42 7.93
C GLY A 167 -4.64 6.87 8.19
N ASP A 168 -5.48 6.96 7.16
CA ASP A 168 -6.89 7.33 7.30
C ASP A 168 -7.69 6.18 7.92
N ILE A 169 -7.37 4.93 7.55
CA ILE A 169 -7.95 3.72 8.17
C ILE A 169 -7.66 3.68 9.67
N VAL A 170 -6.42 3.96 10.06
CA VAL A 170 -5.98 3.97 11.46
C VAL A 170 -6.59 5.14 12.22
N SER A 171 -6.49 6.36 11.69
CA SER A 171 -6.91 7.58 12.40
C SER A 171 -8.43 7.66 12.58
N ARG A 172 -9.21 7.14 11.62
CA ARG A 172 -10.67 7.09 11.70
C ARG A 172 -11.21 5.80 12.32
N ASN A 173 -10.33 4.89 12.76
CA ASN A 173 -10.68 3.60 13.33
C ASN A 173 -11.68 2.81 12.46
N LEU A 174 -11.36 2.65 11.17
CA LEU A 174 -12.25 2.01 10.17
C LEU A 174 -12.27 0.47 10.31
N LEU A 175 -12.68 -0.02 11.47
CA LEU A 175 -12.94 -1.44 11.70
C LEU A 175 -14.10 -1.90 10.82
N GLY A 176 -14.00 -3.12 10.30
CA GLY A 176 -14.97 -3.68 9.36
C GLY A 176 -14.81 -3.18 7.92
N LEU A 177 -13.88 -2.26 7.62
CA LEU A 177 -13.62 -1.83 6.24
C LEU A 177 -13.21 -3.03 5.38
N PRO A 178 -13.90 -3.30 4.26
CA PRO A 178 -13.48 -4.30 3.29
C PRO A 178 -12.16 -3.92 2.61
N VAL A 179 -11.21 -4.84 2.60
CA VAL A 179 -9.90 -4.72 1.94
C VAL A 179 -9.60 -6.00 1.16
N TYR A 180 -8.67 -5.93 0.21
CA TYR A 180 -8.27 -7.11 -0.55
C TYR A 180 -7.11 -7.88 0.10
N ASP A 181 -7.22 -9.21 0.13
CA ASP A 181 -6.14 -10.13 0.45
C ASP A 181 -5.89 -11.13 -0.69
N SER A 182 -5.08 -12.17 -0.41
CA SER A 182 -4.78 -13.21 -1.40
C SER A 182 -5.98 -14.10 -1.78
N LYS A 183 -7.08 -14.08 -1.03
CA LYS A 183 -8.29 -14.91 -1.24
C LYS A 183 -9.51 -14.09 -1.70
N GLY A 184 -9.47 -12.77 -1.63
CA GLY A 184 -10.55 -11.90 -2.09
C GLY A 184 -10.75 -10.74 -1.13
N ILE A 185 -11.99 -10.52 -0.70
CA ILE A 185 -12.33 -9.50 0.28
C ILE A 185 -12.14 -10.07 1.69
N THR A 186 -11.49 -9.31 2.55
CA THR A 186 -11.43 -9.51 4.01
C THR A 186 -11.78 -8.20 4.72
N LEU A 187 -11.97 -8.23 6.04
CA LEU A 187 -12.36 -7.06 6.83
C LEU A 187 -11.21 -6.60 7.73
N VAL A 188 -11.06 -5.29 7.91
CA VAL A 188 -10.15 -4.73 8.92
C VAL A 188 -10.65 -5.09 10.31
N THR A 189 -9.93 -5.95 11.02
CA THR A 189 -10.29 -6.38 12.39
C THR A 189 -9.60 -5.58 13.49
N GLY A 190 -8.60 -4.79 13.15
CA GLY A 190 -7.86 -3.97 14.10
C GLY A 190 -6.99 -2.92 13.40
N VAL A 191 -6.76 -1.80 14.07
CA VAL A 191 -5.88 -0.73 13.59
C VAL A 191 -4.88 -0.35 14.68
N LYS A 192 -3.68 0.09 14.28
CA LYS A 192 -2.64 0.48 15.23
C LYS A 192 -1.73 1.55 14.66
N GLN A 193 -1.54 2.63 15.41
CA GLN A 193 -0.49 3.62 15.17
C GLN A 193 0.81 3.15 15.83
N ASN A 194 1.85 2.93 15.02
CA ASN A 194 3.11 2.30 15.44
C ASN A 194 4.30 3.25 15.55
N GLY A 195 4.02 4.56 15.70
CA GLY A 195 5.02 5.60 15.87
C GLY A 195 5.86 5.87 14.61
N VAL A 196 7.04 6.44 14.81
CA VAL A 196 8.00 6.78 13.75
C VAL A 196 9.06 5.69 13.66
N LYS A 197 9.27 5.16 12.45
CA LYS A 197 10.25 4.10 12.17
C LYS A 197 10.94 4.31 10.84
N LYS A 198 12.09 3.65 10.66
CA LYS A 198 12.75 3.54 9.36
C LYS A 198 11.88 2.71 8.42
N VAL A 199 11.60 3.28 7.24
CA VAL A 199 10.82 2.65 6.17
C VAL A 199 11.75 2.31 5.01
N TYR A 200 11.54 1.14 4.42
CA TYR A 200 12.24 0.63 3.27
C TYR A 200 11.31 0.68 2.06
N ARG A 201 11.81 1.21 0.94
CA ARG A 201 11.12 1.13 -0.35
C ARG A 201 11.63 -0.07 -1.12
N ILE A 202 10.78 -1.07 -1.33
CA ILE A 202 11.05 -2.18 -2.24
C ILE A 202 10.50 -1.80 -3.60
N THR A 203 11.35 -1.76 -4.63
CA THR A 203 10.93 -1.58 -6.02
C THR A 203 11.19 -2.87 -6.78
N VAL A 204 10.15 -3.45 -7.37
CA VAL A 204 10.28 -4.62 -8.25
C VAL A 204 10.56 -4.18 -9.69
N SER A 205 11.08 -5.10 -10.52
CA SER A 205 11.56 -4.77 -11.87
C SER A 205 10.49 -4.28 -12.85
N ASN A 206 9.21 -4.47 -12.56
CA ASN A 206 8.10 -3.89 -13.32
C ASN A 206 7.71 -2.48 -12.83
N GLY A 207 8.45 -1.91 -11.87
CA GLY A 207 8.27 -0.57 -11.32
C GLY A 207 7.26 -0.45 -10.19
N VAL A 208 6.50 -1.50 -9.87
CA VAL A 208 5.67 -1.54 -8.65
C VAL A 208 6.58 -1.37 -7.44
N ALA A 209 6.12 -0.59 -6.47
CA ALA A 209 6.87 -0.37 -5.25
C ALA A 209 5.97 -0.36 -4.03
N VAL A 210 6.51 -0.87 -2.92
CA VAL A 210 5.88 -0.90 -1.61
C VAL A 210 6.83 -0.31 -0.58
N ASP A 211 6.30 0.54 0.28
CA ASP A 211 7.02 1.18 1.37
C ASP A 211 6.58 0.53 2.68
N VAL A 212 7.51 -0.08 3.42
CA VAL A 212 7.20 -0.86 4.64
C VAL A 212 8.34 -0.81 5.66
N THR A 213 8.05 -1.16 6.91
CA THR A 213 9.10 -1.32 7.94
C THR A 213 9.98 -2.56 7.68
N GLY A 214 11.19 -2.58 8.22
CA GLY A 214 12.14 -3.70 7.99
C GLY A 214 11.63 -5.06 8.47
N ASP A 215 10.83 -5.08 9.54
CA ASP A 215 10.17 -6.27 10.09
C ASP A 215 8.90 -6.69 9.34
N HIS A 216 8.47 -5.92 8.34
CA HIS A 216 7.33 -6.29 7.51
C HIS A 216 7.67 -7.53 6.68
N VAL A 217 6.71 -8.45 6.56
CA VAL A 217 6.90 -9.66 5.75
C VAL A 217 6.26 -9.49 4.38
N VAL A 218 7.00 -9.82 3.34
CA VAL A 218 6.50 -9.87 1.96
C VAL A 218 6.52 -11.31 1.45
N LEU A 219 5.62 -11.61 0.52
CA LEU A 219 5.52 -12.94 -0.06
C LEU A 219 6.56 -13.09 -1.18
N THR A 220 7.62 -13.87 -0.92
CA THR A 220 8.69 -14.14 -1.88
C THR A 220 8.51 -15.49 -2.55
N SER A 221 9.17 -15.70 -3.68
CA SER A 221 9.02 -16.94 -4.46
C SER A 221 10.33 -17.28 -5.16
N SER A 222 10.80 -18.53 -5.04
CA SER A 222 12.03 -18.96 -5.74
C SER A 222 11.82 -19.04 -7.26
N LYS A 223 10.61 -19.44 -7.70
CA LYS A 223 10.22 -19.56 -9.11
C LYS A 223 8.91 -18.81 -9.38
N ARG A 224 8.60 -18.60 -10.67
CA ARG A 224 7.30 -18.05 -11.07
C ARG A 224 6.21 -19.10 -10.77
N ARG A 225 5.03 -18.67 -10.34
CA ARG A 225 3.84 -19.51 -10.12
C ARG A 225 4.06 -20.66 -9.11
N THR A 226 4.85 -20.44 -8.06
CA THR A 226 5.03 -21.40 -6.96
C THR A 226 4.36 -20.89 -5.68
N VAL A 227 4.28 -21.74 -4.65
CA VAL A 227 3.86 -21.32 -3.31
C VAL A 227 4.88 -20.32 -2.78
N GLY A 228 4.40 -19.17 -2.31
CA GLY A 228 5.26 -18.14 -1.76
C GLY A 228 5.70 -18.45 -0.33
N THR A 229 6.80 -17.86 0.11
CA THR A 229 7.28 -17.91 1.49
C THR A 229 7.33 -16.50 2.05
N TRP A 230 6.88 -16.32 3.28
CA TRP A 230 6.97 -15.02 3.96
C TRP A 230 8.42 -14.74 4.36
N GLN A 231 8.95 -13.59 3.98
CA GLN A 231 10.30 -13.16 4.31
C GLN A 231 10.27 -11.71 4.79
N ARG A 232 11.09 -11.38 5.79
CA ARG A 232 11.21 -10.01 6.29
C ARG A 232 11.87 -9.10 5.25
N VAL A 233 11.45 -7.84 5.24
CA VAL A 233 11.97 -6.84 4.31
C VAL A 233 13.44 -6.53 4.55
N ASP A 234 13.88 -6.49 5.81
CA ASP A 234 15.28 -6.27 6.17
C ASP A 234 16.21 -7.45 5.84
N GLU A 235 15.65 -8.61 5.47
CA GLU A 235 16.38 -9.80 5.03
C GLU A 235 16.40 -9.95 3.50
N LEU A 236 15.72 -9.08 2.76
CA LEU A 236 15.65 -9.17 1.30
C LEU A 236 17.00 -8.83 0.67
N LYS A 237 17.28 -9.50 -0.45
CA LYS A 237 18.44 -9.22 -1.30
C LYS A 237 17.95 -8.75 -2.66
N ILE A 238 18.77 -7.93 -3.33
CA ILE A 238 18.50 -7.56 -4.73
C ILE A 238 18.39 -8.84 -5.57
N GLY A 239 17.35 -8.92 -6.38
CA GLY A 239 17.03 -10.11 -7.18
C GLY A 239 16.02 -11.06 -6.53
N THR A 240 15.67 -10.88 -5.25
CA THR A 240 14.54 -11.62 -4.65
C THR A 240 13.25 -11.32 -5.42
N LYS A 241 12.52 -12.37 -5.78
CA LYS A 241 11.25 -12.26 -6.50
C LYS A 241 10.08 -12.19 -5.53
N LEU A 242 9.20 -11.21 -5.71
CA LEU A 242 7.99 -11.03 -4.92
C LEU A 242 6.76 -11.51 -5.71
N GLN A 243 5.73 -11.94 -4.99
CA GLN A 243 4.43 -12.27 -5.58
C GLN A 243 3.51 -11.05 -5.58
N LEU A 244 2.95 -10.73 -6.74
CA LEU A 244 1.99 -9.65 -6.94
C LEU A 244 0.63 -10.24 -7.37
N HIS A 245 -0.45 -9.86 -6.68
CA HIS A 245 -1.81 -10.37 -6.95
C HIS A 245 -2.68 -9.31 -7.64
N ALA A 246 -2.34 -8.96 -8.88
CA ALA A 246 -2.96 -7.88 -9.65
C ALA A 246 -4.46 -8.06 -9.97
N HIS A 247 -4.90 -9.29 -10.24
CA HIS A 247 -6.24 -9.57 -10.79
C HIS A 247 -7.34 -9.69 -9.73
N LYS A 248 -7.03 -9.47 -8.45
CA LYS A 248 -7.95 -9.73 -7.33
C LYS A 248 -8.59 -8.48 -6.74
N GLY A 249 -7.89 -7.33 -6.82
CA GLY A 249 -8.45 -6.04 -6.42
C GLY A 249 -9.14 -5.38 -7.61
N ILE A 250 -10.46 -5.50 -7.72
CA ILE A 250 -11.26 -4.79 -8.72
C ILE A 250 -12.11 -3.78 -7.96
N VAL A 251 -11.83 -2.49 -8.15
CA VAL A 251 -12.65 -1.42 -7.56
C VAL A 251 -14.11 -1.60 -8.04
N ALA A 252 -15.05 -1.56 -7.09
CA ALA A 252 -16.47 -1.71 -7.34
C ALA A 252 -17.02 -0.49 -8.09
N SER A 253 -18.07 -0.72 -8.89
CA SER A 253 -18.77 0.32 -9.63
C SER A 253 -19.63 1.22 -8.75
N ARG A 254 -20.07 0.71 -7.60
CA ARG A 254 -20.76 1.48 -6.56
C ARG A 254 -20.27 1.02 -5.20
N PRO A 255 -20.09 1.94 -4.24
CA PRO A 255 -19.72 1.56 -2.89
C PRO A 255 -20.87 0.76 -2.24
N LEU A 256 -20.54 -0.22 -1.41
CA LEU A 256 -21.53 -0.96 -0.59
C LEU A 256 -21.98 -0.12 0.62
N PHE A 257 -21.23 0.94 0.95
CA PHE A 257 -21.52 1.90 2.02
C PHE A 257 -21.77 3.29 1.42
N ASP A 258 -22.63 4.08 2.06
CA ASP A 258 -23.01 5.41 1.59
C ASP A 258 -21.85 6.42 1.70
N GLY A 259 -21.12 6.61 0.60
CA GLY A 259 -20.55 7.89 0.16
C GLY A 259 -19.64 8.73 1.09
N SER A 260 -19.30 8.29 2.32
CA SER A 260 -18.70 9.14 3.35
C SER A 260 -17.18 8.98 3.52
N LEU A 261 -16.56 8.13 2.70
CA LEU A 261 -15.11 7.90 2.72
C LEU A 261 -14.34 8.74 1.69
N HIS A 262 -14.98 9.13 0.59
CA HIS A 262 -14.36 9.83 -0.53
C HIS A 262 -15.15 11.09 -0.84
N ASP A 263 -14.46 12.21 -1.09
CA ASP A 263 -15.10 13.43 -1.59
C ASP A 263 -15.90 13.09 -2.86
N SER A 264 -17.07 13.69 -3.03
CA SER A 264 -17.87 13.46 -4.25
C SER A 264 -17.07 13.93 -5.47
N VAL A 265 -16.63 12.99 -6.29
CA VAL A 265 -15.97 13.24 -7.57
C VAL A 265 -16.86 12.69 -8.67
N SER A 266 -17.21 13.53 -9.64
CA SER A 266 -17.96 13.08 -10.81
C SER A 266 -17.03 12.58 -11.91
N GLU A 267 -17.58 11.72 -12.77
CA GLU A 267 -16.96 11.26 -14.01
C GLU A 267 -16.56 12.42 -14.93
N ASP A 268 -17.41 13.44 -15.05
CA ASP A 268 -17.14 14.61 -15.89
C ASP A 268 -15.98 15.45 -15.32
N GLU A 269 -15.91 15.64 -13.99
CA GLU A 269 -14.78 16.35 -13.35
C GLU A 269 -13.46 15.60 -13.53
N ALA A 270 -13.47 14.27 -13.36
CA ALA A 270 -12.30 13.42 -13.47
C ALA A 270 -11.71 13.42 -14.89
N ALA A 271 -12.58 13.37 -15.90
CA ALA A 271 -12.15 13.52 -17.28
C ALA A 271 -11.48 14.87 -17.55
N LEU A 272 -12.09 15.98 -17.10
CA LEU A 272 -11.49 17.31 -17.29
C LEU A 272 -10.16 17.47 -16.53
N ALA A 273 -10.07 16.95 -15.30
CA ALA A 273 -8.83 16.97 -14.52
C ALA A 273 -7.70 16.19 -15.23
N GLY A 274 -8.02 15.00 -15.75
CA GLY A 274 -7.07 14.20 -16.54
C GLY A 274 -6.61 14.93 -17.80
N TRP A 275 -7.53 15.55 -18.53
CA TRP A 275 -7.22 16.31 -19.74
C TRP A 275 -6.31 17.51 -19.47
N LEU A 276 -6.59 18.24 -18.38
CA LEU A 276 -5.78 19.40 -18.00
C LEU A 276 -4.36 19.01 -17.58
N GLN A 277 -4.17 17.83 -16.96
CA GLN A 277 -2.84 17.34 -16.60
C GLN A 277 -2.02 16.86 -17.81
N SER A 278 -2.67 16.52 -18.91
CA SER A 278 -2.05 16.14 -20.19
C SER A 278 -2.05 17.31 -21.19
N ASP A 279 -2.90 17.26 -22.22
CA ASP A 279 -3.05 18.24 -23.30
C ASP A 279 -3.89 19.45 -22.84
N GLY A 280 -3.42 20.08 -21.76
CA GLY A 280 -4.05 21.26 -21.22
C GLY A 280 -3.10 22.08 -20.36
N PHE A 281 -3.54 23.30 -20.05
CA PHE A 281 -2.81 24.27 -19.29
C PHE A 281 -3.65 24.79 -18.12
N VAL A 282 -3.02 24.85 -16.95
CA VAL A 282 -3.56 25.53 -15.77
C VAL A 282 -2.46 26.43 -15.24
N GLY A 283 -2.77 27.70 -15.02
CA GLY A 283 -1.78 28.63 -14.50
C GLY A 283 -2.35 29.96 -14.07
N GLN A 284 -1.69 30.54 -13.08
CA GLN A 284 -1.92 31.90 -12.59
C GLN A 284 -0.56 32.46 -12.20
N TYR A 285 -0.17 33.61 -12.78
CA TYR A 285 1.15 34.19 -12.54
C TYR A 285 1.06 35.54 -11.83
N PRO A 286 1.94 35.83 -10.85
CA PRO A 286 1.99 37.14 -10.18
C PRO A 286 2.25 38.31 -11.15
N SER A 287 2.98 38.04 -12.23
CA SER A 287 3.35 38.99 -13.27
C SER A 287 3.48 38.29 -14.62
N GLY A 288 3.32 39.02 -15.73
CA GLY A 288 3.42 38.48 -17.08
C GLY A 288 2.05 38.16 -17.71
N THR A 289 2.00 37.12 -18.53
CA THR A 289 0.76 36.61 -19.13
C THR A 289 -0.06 35.86 -18.07
N ASN A 290 -1.39 35.73 -18.23
CA ASN A 290 -2.28 34.99 -17.31
C ASN A 290 -2.21 35.43 -15.81
N LYS A 291 -2.45 36.71 -15.52
CA LYS A 291 -2.62 37.20 -14.13
C LYS A 291 -3.87 36.64 -13.44
N SER A 292 -4.93 36.43 -14.21
CA SER A 292 -6.10 35.68 -13.77
C SER A 292 -5.82 34.19 -13.87
N LEU A 293 -6.41 33.40 -12.96
CA LEU A 293 -6.40 31.95 -13.10
C LEU A 293 -6.96 31.53 -14.47
N THR A 294 -6.15 30.81 -15.24
CA THR A 294 -6.47 30.35 -16.58
C THR A 294 -6.53 28.83 -16.60
N LEU A 295 -7.59 28.29 -17.21
CA LEU A 295 -7.63 26.91 -17.67
C LEU A 295 -7.73 26.88 -19.18
N GLU A 296 -7.04 25.93 -19.80
CA GLU A 296 -7.09 25.73 -21.23
C GLU A 296 -7.05 24.25 -21.55
N PHE A 297 -8.00 23.81 -22.36
CA PHE A 297 -8.05 22.48 -22.91
C PHE A 297 -7.64 22.54 -24.37
N GLU A 298 -6.71 21.67 -24.76
CA GLU A 298 -6.25 21.55 -26.14
C GLU A 298 -6.81 20.26 -26.74
N THR A 299 -7.37 20.35 -27.95
CA THR A 299 -8.00 19.22 -28.63
C THR A 299 -7.54 19.17 -30.07
N ALA A 300 -7.21 18.00 -30.60
CA ALA A 300 -6.62 17.83 -31.93
C ALA A 300 -7.63 17.44 -33.03
N ASN A 301 -8.85 17.03 -32.64
CA ASN A 301 -9.90 16.64 -33.58
C ASN A 301 -11.30 16.90 -33.00
N ASN A 302 -12.34 16.68 -33.81
CA ASN A 302 -13.73 16.91 -33.40
C ASN A 302 -14.18 15.98 -32.26
N GLN A 303 -13.74 14.73 -32.23
CA GLN A 303 -14.17 13.78 -31.19
C GLN A 303 -13.64 14.17 -29.81
N GLU A 304 -12.39 14.64 -29.75
CA GLU A 304 -11.79 15.19 -28.53
C GLU A 304 -12.46 16.51 -28.12
N TYR A 305 -12.73 17.40 -29.09
CA TYR A 305 -13.44 18.65 -28.85
C TYR A 305 -14.84 18.41 -28.25
N ASP A 306 -15.63 17.52 -28.84
CA ASP A 306 -16.97 17.19 -28.38
C ASP A 306 -16.94 16.52 -26.98
N PHE A 307 -15.95 15.64 -26.75
CA PHE A 307 -15.73 14.99 -25.46
C PHE A 307 -15.42 15.99 -24.34
N VAL A 308 -14.50 16.93 -24.58
CA VAL A 308 -14.10 17.96 -23.62
C VAL A 308 -15.23 18.96 -23.41
N LEU A 309 -15.76 19.54 -24.48
CA LEU A 309 -16.74 20.62 -24.38
C LEU A 309 -18.05 20.14 -23.75
N GLY A 310 -18.48 18.92 -24.07
CA GLY A 310 -19.66 18.29 -23.46
C GLY A 310 -19.54 18.12 -21.94
N ARG A 311 -18.33 18.07 -21.39
CA ARG A 311 -18.06 17.99 -19.94
C ARG A 311 -17.84 19.36 -19.32
N VAL A 312 -17.15 20.27 -20.03
CA VAL A 312 -16.97 21.66 -19.60
C VAL A 312 -18.33 22.30 -19.28
N GLY A 313 -19.33 22.13 -20.14
CA GLY A 313 -20.67 22.68 -19.91
C GLY A 313 -21.41 22.12 -18.69
N LYS A 314 -21.09 20.88 -18.27
CA LYS A 314 -21.70 20.24 -17.09
C LYS A 314 -20.99 20.65 -15.80
N VAL A 315 -19.66 20.70 -15.81
CA VAL A 315 -18.83 20.98 -14.63
C VAL A 315 -18.79 22.47 -14.32
N PHE A 316 -18.63 23.31 -15.35
CA PHE A 316 -18.51 24.76 -15.21
C PHE A 316 -19.78 25.44 -15.72
N GLN A 317 -20.89 25.23 -15.01
CA GLN A 317 -22.18 25.83 -15.37
C GLN A 317 -22.06 27.35 -15.41
N ASN A 318 -22.51 27.95 -16.51
CA ASN A 318 -22.49 29.40 -16.76
C ASN A 318 -21.08 30.03 -16.86
N ALA A 319 -20.01 29.23 -16.93
CA ALA A 319 -18.67 29.78 -17.12
C ALA A 319 -18.45 30.17 -18.58
N HIS A 320 -17.95 31.40 -18.78
CA HIS A 320 -17.53 31.84 -20.11
C HIS A 320 -16.24 31.15 -20.53
N TYR A 321 -16.20 30.69 -21.77
CA TYR A 321 -15.01 30.13 -22.40
C TYR A 321 -14.85 30.70 -23.82
N ASN A 322 -13.62 30.76 -24.31
CA ASN A 322 -13.30 31.13 -25.67
C ASN A 322 -12.72 29.92 -26.42
N VAL A 323 -13.23 29.64 -27.61
CA VAL A 323 -12.73 28.58 -28.49
C VAL A 323 -11.91 29.22 -29.60
N THR A 324 -10.62 28.95 -29.63
CA THR A 324 -9.71 29.46 -30.64
C THR A 324 -9.20 28.33 -31.53
N PRO A 325 -9.55 28.31 -32.84
CA PRO A 325 -8.89 27.44 -33.81
C PRO A 325 -7.43 27.82 -33.95
N VAL A 326 -6.54 26.84 -33.98
CA VAL A 326 -5.10 27.07 -34.09
C VAL A 326 -4.59 26.47 -35.40
N ARG A 327 -3.87 27.29 -36.18
CA ARG A 327 -3.28 26.84 -37.43
C ARG A 327 -2.14 25.87 -37.13
N VAL A 328 -2.28 24.65 -37.62
CA VAL A 328 -1.28 23.58 -37.54
C VAL A 328 -0.77 23.25 -38.94
N GLN A 329 0.44 22.69 -39.04
CA GLN A 329 1.07 22.42 -40.34
C GLN A 329 0.34 21.35 -41.16
N SER A 330 -0.27 20.37 -40.49
CA SER A 330 -1.08 19.33 -41.12
C SER A 330 -2.50 19.83 -41.32
N GLN A 331 -2.99 19.83 -42.55
CA GLN A 331 -4.33 20.31 -42.89
C GLN A 331 -5.46 19.42 -42.33
N ASP A 332 -5.14 18.18 -41.95
CA ASP A 332 -6.11 17.19 -41.47
C ASP A 332 -6.36 17.25 -39.95
N VAL A 333 -5.66 18.15 -39.25
CA VAL A 333 -5.75 18.29 -37.79
C VAL A 333 -6.59 19.52 -37.45
N ASN A 334 -7.71 19.30 -36.77
CA ASN A 334 -8.60 20.36 -36.33
C ASN A 334 -8.29 20.76 -34.89
N TYR A 335 -7.15 21.42 -34.72
CA TYR A 335 -6.61 21.76 -33.41
C TYR A 335 -7.26 23.04 -32.84
N ARG A 336 -7.75 22.94 -31.60
CA ARG A 336 -8.52 24.00 -30.93
C ARG A 336 -8.08 24.15 -29.48
N ARG A 337 -8.09 25.39 -29.01
CA ARG A 337 -7.87 25.76 -27.60
C ARG A 337 -9.18 26.25 -27.00
N VAL A 338 -9.69 25.59 -25.97
CA VAL A 338 -10.87 26.00 -25.21
C VAL A 338 -10.40 26.62 -23.91
N ARG A 339 -10.58 27.92 -23.76
CA ARG A 339 -9.91 28.72 -22.72
C ARG A 339 -10.88 29.40 -21.79
N MET A 340 -10.63 29.29 -20.49
CA MET A 340 -11.45 29.80 -19.40
C MET A 340 -10.59 30.66 -18.48
N TYR A 341 -11.19 31.69 -17.90
CA TYR A 341 -10.51 32.61 -16.99
C TYR A 341 -11.37 32.96 -15.78
N GLY A 342 -10.71 33.16 -14.64
CA GLY A 342 -11.33 33.77 -13.46
C GLY A 342 -11.21 32.92 -12.20
N GLU A 343 -11.37 33.59 -11.05
CA GLU A 343 -11.26 32.97 -9.73
C GLU A 343 -12.36 31.95 -9.43
N THR A 344 -13.46 31.96 -10.18
CA THR A 344 -14.53 30.95 -10.07
C THR A 344 -14.05 29.54 -10.40
N LEU A 345 -12.88 29.41 -11.05
CA LEU A 345 -12.26 28.14 -11.40
C LEU A 345 -11.39 27.56 -10.26
N SER A 346 -11.04 28.39 -9.27
CA SER A 346 -10.12 28.05 -8.17
C SER A 346 -10.56 26.82 -7.36
N PRO A 347 -11.87 26.61 -7.04
CA PRO A 347 -12.31 25.42 -6.34
C PRO A 347 -11.96 24.12 -7.08
N PHE A 348 -12.14 24.09 -8.41
CA PHE A 348 -11.81 22.92 -9.23
C PHE A 348 -10.29 22.70 -9.29
N VAL A 349 -9.52 23.76 -9.53
CA VAL A 349 -8.05 23.70 -9.59
C VAL A 349 -7.45 23.20 -8.28
N THR A 350 -7.98 23.68 -7.15
CA THR A 350 -7.53 23.27 -5.81
C THR A 350 -7.94 21.83 -5.50
N LYS A 351 -9.20 21.45 -5.80
CA LYS A 351 -9.73 20.10 -5.59
C LYS A 351 -8.89 19.02 -6.27
N TYR A 352 -8.35 19.31 -7.46
CA TYR A 352 -7.53 18.37 -8.23
C TYR A 352 -6.04 18.70 -8.26
N ASN A 353 -5.58 19.67 -7.46
CA ASN A 353 -4.17 20.08 -7.38
C ASN A 353 -3.52 20.32 -8.76
N LEU A 354 -4.20 21.06 -9.63
CA LEU A 354 -3.83 21.19 -11.05
C LEU A 354 -2.71 22.21 -11.33
N LEU A 355 -2.27 22.95 -10.31
CA LEU A 355 -1.13 23.87 -10.41
C LEU A 355 0.22 23.15 -10.35
N ASP A 356 0.29 21.94 -9.82
CA ASP A 356 1.49 21.11 -9.91
C ASP A 356 1.68 20.68 -11.37
N ARG A 357 2.78 21.13 -11.99
CA ARG A 357 3.10 20.88 -13.40
C ARG A 357 4.46 20.20 -13.56
N GLY A 358 4.68 19.65 -14.76
CA GLY A 358 5.94 19.05 -15.16
C GLY A 358 6.32 17.85 -14.27
N THR A 359 7.52 17.87 -13.68
CA THR A 359 8.01 16.76 -12.84
C THR A 359 7.31 16.65 -11.48
N ALA A 360 6.57 17.69 -11.06
CA ALA A 360 5.83 17.71 -9.79
C ALA A 360 4.46 17.03 -9.86
N MET A 361 3.92 16.78 -11.07
CA MET A 361 2.57 16.23 -11.25
C MET A 361 2.37 14.90 -10.53
N GLN A 362 1.20 14.69 -9.94
CA GLN A 362 0.76 13.42 -9.33
C GLN A 362 -0.71 13.21 -9.66
N ALA A 363 -1.21 11.98 -9.54
CA ALA A 363 -2.66 11.79 -9.65
C ALA A 363 -3.33 12.46 -8.44
N PRO A 364 -4.42 13.24 -8.64
CA PRO A 364 -5.14 13.86 -7.54
C PRO A 364 -5.59 12.83 -6.49
N ARG A 365 -5.38 13.13 -5.20
CA ARG A 365 -5.63 12.17 -4.10
C ARG A 365 -7.08 11.66 -4.09
N ASN A 366 -8.03 12.54 -4.37
CA ASN A 366 -9.45 12.21 -4.48
C ASN A 366 -9.75 11.27 -5.67
N LEU A 367 -8.97 11.30 -6.75
CA LEU A 367 -9.11 10.37 -7.89
C LEU A 367 -8.47 9.00 -7.60
N VAL A 368 -7.35 8.96 -6.88
CA VAL A 368 -6.72 7.71 -6.43
C VAL A 368 -7.66 6.89 -5.53
N ALA A 369 -8.51 7.59 -4.78
CA ALA A 369 -9.48 7.01 -3.88
C ALA A 369 -10.89 6.87 -4.49
N ALA A 370 -11.08 7.17 -5.78
CA ALA A 370 -12.41 7.22 -6.38
C ALA A 370 -12.97 5.84 -6.82
N SER A 371 -14.24 5.85 -7.24
CA SER A 371 -14.90 4.68 -7.82
C SER A 371 -14.25 4.26 -9.14
N LYS A 372 -14.60 3.04 -9.58
CA LYS A 372 -14.12 2.46 -10.83
C LYS A 372 -14.36 3.36 -12.04
N GLU A 373 -15.56 3.91 -12.15
CA GLU A 373 -16.01 4.73 -13.28
C GLU A 373 -15.24 6.06 -13.34
N VAL A 374 -15.04 6.69 -12.18
CA VAL A 374 -14.26 7.92 -12.07
C VAL A 374 -12.79 7.71 -12.46
N ILE A 375 -12.18 6.61 -11.99
CA ILE A 375 -10.81 6.24 -12.37
C ILE A 375 -10.71 6.00 -13.88
N ILE A 376 -11.72 5.34 -14.48
CA ILE A 376 -11.79 5.07 -15.92
C ILE A 376 -11.78 6.38 -16.72
N GLU A 377 -12.62 7.36 -16.36
CA GLU A 377 -12.70 8.65 -17.09
C GLU A 377 -11.41 9.47 -17.01
N TYR A 378 -10.78 9.48 -15.84
CA TYR A 378 -9.49 10.13 -15.64
C TYR A 378 -8.39 9.47 -16.50
N LEU A 379 -8.27 8.15 -16.44
CA LEU A 379 -7.31 7.40 -17.25
C LEU A 379 -7.60 7.55 -18.75
N ARG A 380 -8.86 7.54 -19.17
CA ARG A 380 -9.24 7.71 -20.58
C ARG A 380 -8.75 9.04 -21.13
N SER A 381 -8.83 10.12 -20.34
CA SER A 381 -8.36 11.45 -20.73
C SER A 381 -6.83 11.49 -20.85
N LEU A 382 -6.11 10.94 -19.86
CA LEU A 382 -4.65 10.85 -19.91
C LEU A 382 -4.16 10.04 -21.12
N PHE A 383 -4.75 8.86 -21.37
CA PHE A 383 -4.36 8.01 -22.49
C PHE A 383 -4.81 8.60 -23.83
N GLN A 384 -5.95 9.28 -23.92
CA GLN A 384 -6.34 9.93 -25.17
C GLN A 384 -5.35 11.03 -25.56
N ALA A 385 -4.88 11.83 -24.61
CA ALA A 385 -3.91 12.88 -24.88
C ALA A 385 -2.50 12.30 -25.14
N GLU A 386 -1.88 11.73 -24.10
CA GLU A 386 -0.46 11.32 -24.10
C GLU A 386 -0.25 9.85 -24.50
N GLY A 387 -1.31 9.05 -24.45
CA GLY A 387 -1.23 7.62 -24.71
C GLY A 387 -1.14 7.29 -26.20
N TYR A 388 -0.54 6.15 -26.50
CA TYR A 388 -0.33 5.69 -27.86
C TYR A 388 -0.44 4.17 -27.97
N VAL A 389 -0.66 3.71 -29.20
CA VAL A 389 -0.63 2.29 -29.55
C VAL A 389 0.45 2.07 -30.59
N THR A 390 1.32 1.11 -30.32
CA THR A 390 2.41 0.72 -31.22
C THR A 390 2.32 -0.77 -31.49
N MET A 391 2.51 -1.11 -32.76
CA MET A 391 2.53 -2.48 -33.27
C MET A 391 3.81 -2.62 -34.07
N SER A 392 4.59 -3.65 -33.78
CA SER A 392 5.78 -4.01 -34.56
C SER A 392 5.55 -5.36 -35.21
N THR A 393 5.59 -5.35 -36.53
CA THR A 393 5.51 -6.57 -37.35
C THR A 393 6.78 -7.42 -37.21
N SER A 394 7.95 -6.78 -37.10
CA SER A 394 9.23 -7.48 -37.00
C SER A 394 9.42 -8.26 -35.70
N SER A 395 8.97 -7.72 -34.56
CA SER A 395 9.04 -8.40 -33.27
C SER A 395 7.73 -9.07 -32.85
N ASN A 396 6.71 -9.02 -33.73
CA ASN A 396 5.35 -9.48 -33.46
C ASN A 396 4.85 -9.04 -32.07
N SER A 397 5.03 -7.75 -31.77
CA SER A 397 4.76 -7.19 -30.44
C SER A 397 3.95 -5.92 -30.55
N SER A 398 2.97 -5.79 -29.66
CA SER A 398 2.09 -4.63 -29.61
C SER A 398 1.92 -4.16 -28.17
N HIS A 399 1.86 -2.85 -27.97
CA HIS A 399 1.69 -2.26 -26.65
C HIS A 399 0.88 -0.97 -26.70
N VAL A 400 0.15 -0.74 -25.60
CA VAL A 400 -0.43 0.57 -25.27
C VAL A 400 0.50 1.24 -24.28
N GLY A 401 1.00 2.42 -24.63
CA GLY A 401 1.95 3.19 -23.83
C GLY A 401 1.36 4.50 -23.35
N PHE A 402 1.80 4.96 -22.18
CA PHE A 402 1.62 6.32 -21.67
C PHE A 402 2.96 6.78 -21.10
N ALA A 403 3.52 7.88 -21.60
CA ALA A 403 4.84 8.36 -21.21
C ALA A 403 4.79 9.81 -20.73
N VAL A 404 5.36 10.09 -19.55
CA VAL A 404 5.35 11.43 -18.95
C VAL A 404 6.64 11.70 -18.21
N ILE A 405 7.02 12.97 -18.05
CA ILE A 405 8.24 13.36 -17.31
C ILE A 405 8.10 13.21 -15.79
N SER A 406 6.87 13.23 -15.26
CA SER A 406 6.63 12.99 -13.84
C SER A 406 6.63 11.50 -13.53
N ARG A 407 7.66 11.08 -12.77
CA ARG A 407 7.71 9.73 -12.19
C ARG A 407 6.52 9.44 -11.27
N SER A 408 6.07 10.43 -10.51
CA SER A 408 4.98 10.25 -9.53
C SER A 408 3.67 10.01 -10.25
N LEU A 409 3.33 10.83 -11.24
CA LEU A 409 2.13 10.62 -12.07
C LEU A 409 2.18 9.26 -12.79
N ALA A 410 3.32 8.88 -13.39
CA ALA A 410 3.46 7.59 -14.04
C ALA A 410 3.25 6.40 -13.07
N ARG A 411 3.76 6.51 -11.83
CA ARG A 411 3.51 5.50 -10.78
C ARG A 411 2.04 5.43 -10.38
N ASP A 412 1.37 6.57 -10.26
CA ASP A 412 -0.04 6.60 -9.89
C ASP A 412 -0.93 6.08 -11.03
N VAL A 413 -0.61 6.38 -12.29
CA VAL A 413 -1.26 5.76 -13.46
C VAL A 413 -1.08 4.23 -13.44
N GLN A 414 0.12 3.73 -13.17
CA GLN A 414 0.34 2.28 -13.00
C GLN A 414 -0.52 1.69 -11.87
N ARG A 415 -0.64 2.38 -10.74
CA ARG A 415 -1.48 1.95 -9.60
C ARG A 415 -2.97 1.94 -9.95
N LEU A 416 -3.46 2.97 -10.63
CA LEU A 416 -4.86 3.07 -11.05
C LEU A 416 -5.22 1.96 -12.05
N LEU A 417 -4.35 1.67 -13.01
CA LEU A 417 -4.51 0.52 -13.91
C LEU A 417 -4.55 -0.80 -13.12
N LEU A 418 -3.67 -0.95 -12.13
CA LEU A 418 -3.66 -2.14 -11.27
C LEU A 418 -4.98 -2.30 -10.49
N CYS A 419 -5.58 -1.21 -10.01
CA CYS A 419 -6.91 -1.19 -9.38
C CYS A 419 -8.05 -1.62 -10.31
N LEU A 420 -7.90 -1.40 -11.61
CA LEU A 420 -8.84 -1.88 -12.61
C LEU A 420 -8.54 -3.32 -13.05
N GLY A 421 -7.53 -3.96 -12.45
CA GLY A 421 -7.06 -5.30 -12.79
C GLY A 421 -6.28 -5.35 -14.10
N ILE A 422 -5.68 -4.23 -14.53
CA ILE A 422 -4.85 -4.11 -15.72
C ILE A 422 -3.39 -4.07 -15.28
N TYR A 423 -2.64 -5.12 -15.58
CA TYR A 423 -1.21 -5.16 -15.32
C TYR A 423 -0.45 -4.31 -16.36
N SER A 424 0.50 -3.50 -15.87
CA SER A 424 1.41 -2.70 -16.69
C SER A 424 2.82 -2.68 -16.08
N ARG A 425 3.81 -2.36 -16.92
CA ARG A 425 5.19 -2.11 -16.49
C ARG A 425 5.45 -0.62 -16.47
N LEU A 426 6.26 -0.16 -15.52
CA LEU A 426 6.77 1.20 -15.48
C LEU A 426 8.28 1.17 -15.81
N CYS A 427 8.64 1.79 -16.92
CA CYS A 427 9.99 1.79 -17.49
C CYS A 427 10.50 3.23 -17.62
N MET A 428 11.78 3.46 -17.36
CA MET A 428 12.41 4.75 -17.66
C MET A 428 12.94 4.73 -19.10
N LYS A 429 12.59 5.75 -19.89
CA LYS A 429 13.12 6.00 -21.24
C LYS A 429 14.05 7.20 -21.19
N LYS A 430 15.34 6.94 -21.47
CA LYS A 430 16.32 8.01 -21.59
C LYS A 430 16.06 8.87 -22.82
N GLU A 431 16.00 10.17 -22.63
CA GLU A 431 15.90 11.11 -23.74
C GLU A 431 17.31 11.42 -24.28
N LYS A 432 17.44 11.42 -25.61
CA LYS A 432 18.74 11.65 -26.27
C LYS A 432 19.08 13.13 -26.31
N ARG A 433 18.05 13.97 -26.30
CA ARG A 433 18.17 15.43 -26.38
C ARG A 433 18.48 16.01 -25.00
N PRO A 434 19.56 16.80 -24.86
CA PRO A 434 20.03 17.27 -23.54
C PRO A 434 19.10 18.32 -22.91
N ASP A 435 18.25 18.97 -23.70
CA ASP A 435 17.28 20.00 -23.28
C ASP A 435 15.95 19.41 -22.80
N ARG A 436 15.85 18.09 -22.66
CA ARG A 436 14.61 17.40 -22.29
C ARG A 436 14.83 16.41 -21.15
N TYR A 437 13.78 16.24 -20.35
CA TYR A 437 13.77 15.26 -19.26
C TYR A 437 13.61 13.83 -19.79
N ASP A 438 14.18 12.89 -19.07
CA ASP A 438 13.85 11.47 -19.22
C ASP A 438 12.36 11.24 -18.98
N LEU A 439 11.81 10.25 -19.69
CA LEU A 439 10.40 9.89 -19.62
C LEU A 439 10.20 8.64 -18.76
N TRP A 440 9.06 8.60 -18.07
CA TRP A 440 8.55 7.44 -17.36
C TRP A 440 7.36 6.89 -18.12
N GLU A 441 7.51 5.67 -18.62
CA GLU A 441 6.52 5.02 -19.45
C GLU A 441 5.80 3.91 -18.71
N VAL A 442 4.48 4.01 -18.70
CA VAL A 442 3.57 2.91 -18.37
C VAL A 442 3.26 2.13 -19.65
N ASP A 443 3.65 0.86 -19.67
CA ASP A 443 3.59 -0.04 -20.82
C ASP A 443 2.65 -1.23 -20.53
N ILE A 444 1.59 -1.33 -21.31
CA ILE A 444 0.63 -2.44 -21.32
C ILE A 444 0.88 -3.27 -22.58
N SER A 445 1.76 -4.27 -22.50
CA SER A 445 2.12 -5.11 -23.67
C SER A 445 1.38 -6.45 -23.72
N ILE A 446 0.91 -6.97 -22.58
CA ILE A 446 0.27 -8.28 -22.51
C ILE A 446 -1.13 -8.21 -23.17
N LYS A 447 -1.43 -9.12 -24.10
CA LYS A 447 -2.70 -9.14 -24.86
C LYS A 447 -3.96 -9.13 -23.98
N SER A 448 -4.00 -9.92 -22.91
CA SER A 448 -5.15 -9.92 -21.96
C SER A 448 -5.37 -8.55 -21.31
N GLU A 449 -4.29 -7.87 -20.95
CA GLU A 449 -4.33 -6.58 -20.27
C GLU A 449 -4.73 -5.46 -21.25
N ARG A 450 -4.26 -5.54 -22.50
CA ARG A 450 -4.69 -4.63 -23.56
C ARG A 450 -6.16 -4.82 -23.93
N LYS A 451 -6.65 -6.06 -23.95
CA LYS A 451 -8.07 -6.35 -24.15
C LYS A 451 -8.90 -5.71 -23.05
N ARG A 452 -8.50 -5.89 -21.79
CA ARG A 452 -9.17 -5.28 -20.63
C ARG A 452 -9.08 -3.75 -20.63
N PHE A 453 -7.96 -3.18 -21.06
CA PHE A 453 -7.83 -1.74 -21.30
C PHE A 453 -8.84 -1.26 -22.36
N SER A 454 -9.00 -2.01 -23.47
CA SER A 454 -9.96 -1.68 -24.52
C SER A 454 -11.42 -1.76 -24.04
N GLU A 455 -11.74 -2.75 -23.22
CA GLU A 455 -13.09 -2.95 -22.66
C GLU A 455 -13.49 -1.90 -21.63
N LEU A 456 -12.53 -1.42 -20.81
CA LEU A 456 -12.82 -0.50 -19.70
C LEU A 456 -12.51 0.96 -20.03
N ILE A 457 -11.35 1.24 -20.62
CA ILE A 457 -10.81 2.59 -20.79
C ILE A 457 -10.95 3.01 -22.25
N GLY A 458 -10.31 2.29 -23.17
CA GLY A 458 -10.31 2.61 -24.60
C GLY A 458 -9.75 4.01 -24.92
N PHE A 459 -10.05 4.47 -26.13
CA PHE A 459 -9.70 5.80 -26.63
C PHE A 459 -10.97 6.52 -27.09
N ILE A 460 -10.93 7.85 -27.02
CA ILE A 460 -12.04 8.71 -27.46
C ILE A 460 -12.04 8.83 -28.98
N SER A 461 -10.87 9.00 -29.59
CA SER A 461 -10.78 9.10 -31.05
C SER A 461 -10.87 7.73 -31.71
N SER A 462 -11.74 7.59 -32.72
CA SER A 462 -11.89 6.38 -33.54
C SER A 462 -10.55 5.86 -34.07
N ARG A 463 -9.67 6.75 -34.56
CA ARG A 463 -8.34 6.37 -35.06
C ARG A 463 -7.48 5.63 -34.02
N LYS A 464 -7.37 6.15 -32.79
CA LYS A 464 -6.60 5.46 -31.72
C LYS A 464 -7.33 4.18 -31.28
N GLN A 465 -8.66 4.20 -31.27
CA GLN A 465 -9.49 3.06 -30.89
C GLN A 465 -9.38 1.90 -31.89
N GLU A 466 -9.41 2.16 -33.20
CA GLU A 466 -9.19 1.17 -34.26
C GLU A 466 -7.80 0.56 -34.13
N ARG A 467 -6.77 1.39 -33.98
CA ARG A 467 -5.40 0.92 -33.78
C ARG A 467 -5.25 0.06 -32.52
N LEU A 468 -5.98 0.39 -31.45
CA LEU A 468 -6.06 -0.45 -30.26
C LEU A 468 -6.68 -1.81 -30.58
N GLN A 469 -7.77 -1.87 -31.35
CA GLN A 469 -8.41 -3.13 -31.75
C GLN A 469 -7.50 -3.99 -32.63
N GLU A 470 -6.83 -3.39 -33.62
CA GLU A 470 -5.83 -4.07 -34.47
C GLU A 470 -4.69 -4.68 -33.65
N SER A 471 -4.38 -4.06 -32.52
CA SER A 471 -3.31 -4.51 -31.66
C SER A 471 -3.63 -5.81 -30.90
N LEU A 472 -4.92 -6.13 -30.69
CA LEU A 472 -5.38 -7.23 -29.84
C LEU A 472 -5.15 -8.58 -30.51
#